data_AF-G0LGA2-F1
#
_entry.id   AF-G0LGA2-F1
#
_cell.length_a   1.000
_cell.length_b   1.000
_cell.length_c   1.000
_cell.angle_alpha   90.00
_cell.angle_beta   90.00
_cell.angle_gamma   90.00
#
_symmetry.space_group_name_H-M   'P 1'
#
loop_
_entity.id
_entity.type
_entity.pdbx_description
1 polymer ?
#
loop_
_entity_poly.entity_id
_entity_poly.type
_entity_poly.pdbx_seq_one_letter_code
_entity_poly.pdbx_strand_id
1 'polypeptide(L)'
;MQRRAAAVYVALFIIVGAGAYSLIATAEAPHVEFEDPTYELSSSDQFELGGQTYTVASISTMEQGGDHGGTATTVTQGAIQYTNESAQYAASFENNSTQTVDQQQWQVLVDRNGDDPTRLTFRESINQTAILEADPNVSTETVTQDSEEYVVRNGNELIPAAEYFPEPETQSYAEGDTLAYQGNTTTIKTVTNESIQLVWTAPRTNTIDVGHNDNITVGDETYLAHFPSDSTLQLTQNFESYQQQKAAMERYQTQKNGLWGVSIASGLTVVFLIGFAYLPSRY
;
A
#
# COMPACT_ATOMS: atom_id res chain seq x y z
N MET A 1 70.18 27.12 9.54
CA MET A 1 69.34 27.36 8.34
C MET A 1 68.07 26.50 8.32
N GLN A 2 68.11 25.23 8.75
CA GLN A 2 66.96 24.31 8.73
C GLN A 2 65.70 24.81 9.46
N ARG A 3 65.81 25.43 10.65
CA ARG A 3 64.65 25.94 11.40
C ARG A 3 63.92 27.10 10.72
N ARG A 4 64.64 27.96 9.99
CA ARG A 4 64.04 29.08 9.25
C ARG A 4 63.32 28.60 7.99
N ALA A 5 63.87 27.61 7.29
CA ALA A 5 63.21 26.97 6.18
C ALA A 5 61.94 26.22 6.63
N ALA A 6 62.01 25.46 7.74
CA ALA A 6 60.86 24.77 8.32
C ALA A 6 59.71 25.74 8.69
N ALA A 7 60.03 26.90 9.26
CA ALA A 7 59.02 27.91 9.61
C ALA A 7 58.23 28.43 8.39
N VAL A 8 58.90 28.62 7.25
CA VAL A 8 58.25 29.06 6.00
C VAL A 8 57.30 27.98 5.47
N TYR A 9 57.71 26.72 5.47
CA TYR A 9 56.85 25.61 5.06
C TYR A 9 55.67 25.40 6.02
N VAL A 10 55.89 25.53 7.33
CA VAL A 10 54.82 25.48 8.33
C VAL A 10 53.78 26.57 8.05
N ALA A 11 54.21 27.82 7.82
CA ALA A 11 53.30 28.91 7.49
C ALA A 11 52.51 28.62 6.19
N LEU A 12 53.18 28.08 5.17
CA LEU A 12 52.54 27.70 3.90
C LEU A 12 51.48 26.62 4.10
N PHE A 13 51.79 25.54 4.82
CA PHE A 13 50.83 24.46 5.06
C PHE A 13 49.67 24.89 5.96
N ILE A 14 49.89 25.81 6.91
CA ILE A 14 48.79 26.41 7.69
C ILE A 14 47.86 27.20 6.77
N ILE A 15 48.37 28.01 5.85
CA ILE A 15 47.56 28.78 4.91
C ILE A 15 46.77 27.85 3.98
N VAL A 16 47.42 26.81 3.43
CA VAL A 16 46.76 25.82 2.56
C VAL A 16 45.68 25.06 3.31
N GLY A 17 45.97 24.59 4.53
CA GLY A 17 45.00 23.89 5.36
C GLY A 17 43.81 24.78 5.76
N ALA A 18 44.08 26.02 6.18
CA ALA A 18 43.03 26.98 6.52
C ALA A 18 42.17 27.37 5.30
N GLY A 19 42.79 27.52 4.12
CA GLY A 19 42.09 27.78 2.87
C GLY A 19 41.17 26.62 2.46
N ALA A 20 41.66 25.39 2.51
CA ALA A 20 40.87 24.20 2.20
C ALA A 20 39.69 24.01 3.17
N TYR A 21 39.92 24.23 4.47
CA TYR A 21 38.85 24.20 5.48
C TYR A 21 37.81 25.30 5.25
N SER A 22 38.24 26.52 4.91
CA SER A 22 37.32 27.64 4.63
C SER A 22 36.41 27.35 3.43
N LEU A 23 36.93 26.70 2.38
CA LEU A 23 36.13 26.27 1.24
C LEU A 23 35.09 25.21 1.64
N ILE A 24 35.44 24.26 2.51
CA ILE A 24 34.46 23.27 3.01
C ILE A 24 33.36 23.95 3.84
N ALA A 25 33.75 24.87 4.73
CA ALA A 25 32.84 25.49 5.69
C ALA A 25 31.82 26.44 5.04
N THR A 26 32.13 26.97 3.86
CA THR A 26 31.28 27.95 3.16
C THR A 26 30.56 27.36 1.95
N ALA A 27 30.90 26.14 1.53
CA ALA A 27 30.29 25.53 0.36
C ALA A 27 28.90 24.98 0.69
N GLU A 28 27.88 25.52 0.02
CA GLU A 28 26.51 25.05 0.08
C GLU A 28 26.37 23.69 -0.61
N ALA A 29 25.65 22.76 0.03
CA ALA A 29 25.45 21.43 -0.53
C ALA A 29 24.36 21.48 -1.61
N PRO A 30 24.62 20.97 -2.82
CA PRO A 30 23.56 20.81 -3.81
C PRO A 30 22.52 19.83 -3.27
N HIS A 31 21.26 20.08 -3.61
CA HIS A 31 20.13 19.21 -3.32
C HIS A 31 19.25 19.10 -4.58
N VAL A 32 18.31 18.17 -4.55
CA VAL A 32 17.38 17.99 -5.66
C VAL A 32 16.27 19.04 -5.56
N GLU A 33 16.07 19.79 -6.63
CA GLU A 33 15.01 20.78 -6.78
C GLU A 33 14.50 20.78 -8.23
N PHE A 34 13.20 21.05 -8.40
CA PHE A 34 12.58 21.19 -9.71
C PHE A 34 11.85 22.54 -9.77
N GLU A 35 12.31 23.43 -10.65
CA GLU A 35 11.70 24.77 -10.83
C GLU A 35 10.33 24.69 -11.53
N ASP A 36 10.18 23.78 -12.49
CA ASP A 36 8.96 23.57 -13.26
C ASP A 36 8.54 22.08 -13.21
N PRO A 37 8.03 21.58 -12.07
CA PRO A 37 7.47 20.23 -12.01
C PRO A 37 6.20 20.16 -12.88
N THR A 38 5.87 18.98 -13.41
CA THR A 38 4.63 18.78 -14.18
C THR A 38 3.41 19.00 -13.29
N TYR A 39 3.48 18.53 -12.04
CA TYR A 39 2.49 18.80 -11.01
C TYR A 39 3.18 19.16 -9.71
N GLU A 40 2.60 20.11 -8.97
CA GLU A 40 2.92 20.41 -7.59
C GLU A 40 1.61 20.32 -6.79
N LEU A 41 1.56 19.37 -5.85
CA LEU A 41 0.32 18.90 -5.24
C LEU A 41 0.48 18.79 -3.72
N SER A 42 -0.56 19.19 -2.99
CA SER A 42 -0.74 18.97 -1.57
C SER A 42 -1.70 17.80 -1.31
N SER A 43 -1.78 17.36 -0.04
CA SER A 43 -2.81 16.39 0.36
C SER A 43 -4.21 16.90 0.03
N SER A 44 -5.06 16.01 -0.48
CA SER A 44 -6.41 16.27 -1.03
C SER A 44 -6.46 17.00 -2.38
N ASP A 45 -5.32 17.41 -2.95
CA ASP A 45 -5.32 17.99 -4.30
C ASP A 45 -5.65 16.93 -5.35
N GLN A 46 -6.27 17.38 -6.43
CA GLN A 46 -6.69 16.55 -7.54
C GLN A 46 -6.02 16.99 -8.83
N PHE A 47 -5.72 16.02 -9.68
CA PHE A 47 -5.23 16.27 -11.03
C PHE A 47 -5.84 15.27 -12.01
N GLU A 48 -5.92 15.67 -13.27
CA GLU A 48 -6.53 14.90 -14.35
C GLU A 48 -5.46 14.40 -15.30
N LEU A 49 -5.52 13.11 -15.64
CA LEU A 49 -4.67 12.51 -16.67
C LEU A 49 -5.49 11.51 -17.47
N GLY A 50 -5.50 11.65 -18.80
CA GLY A 50 -6.26 10.75 -19.68
C GLY A 50 -7.77 10.73 -19.42
N GLY A 51 -8.33 11.77 -18.78
CA GLY A 51 -9.75 11.84 -18.37
C GLY A 51 -10.08 11.07 -17.09
N GLN A 52 -9.06 10.58 -16.36
CA GLN A 52 -9.18 10.03 -15.03
C GLN A 52 -8.73 11.06 -13.99
N THR A 53 -9.58 11.29 -12.99
CA THR A 53 -9.22 12.06 -11.80
C THR A 53 -8.35 11.21 -10.86
N TYR A 54 -7.24 11.79 -10.43
CA TYR A 54 -6.36 11.29 -9.38
C TYR A 54 -6.41 12.27 -8.20
N THR A 55 -6.38 11.75 -6.98
CA THR A 55 -6.35 12.56 -5.75
C THR A 55 -5.14 12.18 -4.92
N VAL A 56 -4.38 13.15 -4.43
CA VAL A 56 -3.33 12.90 -3.42
C VAL A 56 -4.04 12.59 -2.10
N ALA A 57 -4.13 11.31 -1.74
CA ALA A 57 -4.86 10.85 -0.56
C ALA A 57 -4.13 11.20 0.74
N SER A 58 -2.79 11.14 0.72
CA SER A 58 -1.98 11.49 1.88
C SER A 58 -0.55 11.84 1.49
N ILE A 59 0.08 12.65 2.35
CA ILE A 59 1.53 12.83 2.44
C ILE A 59 1.86 12.66 3.92
N SER A 60 2.88 11.85 4.22
CA SER A 60 3.24 11.50 5.58
C SER A 60 4.75 11.32 5.70
N THR A 61 5.24 11.59 6.91
CA THR A 61 6.65 11.50 7.23
C THR A 61 6.85 10.44 8.30
N MET A 62 7.83 9.56 8.11
CA MET A 62 8.17 8.51 9.05
C MET A 62 9.68 8.47 9.31
N GLU A 63 10.07 8.07 10.52
CA GLU A 63 11.46 7.80 10.85
C GLU A 63 11.82 6.38 10.40
N GLN A 64 12.86 6.25 9.59
CA GLN A 64 13.41 4.99 9.12
C GLN A 64 14.78 4.75 9.78
N GLY A 65 14.94 3.60 10.43
CA GLY A 65 16.17 3.22 11.13
C GLY A 65 16.22 3.67 12.60
N GLY A 66 17.37 3.46 13.25
CA GLY A 66 17.61 3.88 14.65
C GLY A 66 17.80 2.74 15.66
N ASP A 67 17.69 1.47 15.25
CA ASP A 67 18.07 0.37 16.14
C ASP A 67 19.60 0.21 16.17
N HIS A 68 20.12 -0.16 17.34
CA HIS A 68 21.55 -0.38 17.63
C HIS A 68 22.47 0.85 17.45
N GLY A 69 21.96 2.05 17.73
CA GLY A 69 22.77 3.29 17.74
C GLY A 69 22.94 3.96 16.38
N GLY A 70 22.15 3.57 15.38
CA GLY A 70 22.04 4.28 14.11
C GLY A 70 21.32 5.63 14.27
N THR A 71 21.60 6.58 13.39
CA THR A 71 20.82 7.83 13.29
C THR A 71 19.51 7.52 12.55
N ALA A 72 18.36 7.86 13.15
CA ALA A 72 17.08 7.76 12.48
C ALA A 72 17.03 8.76 11.30
N THR A 73 16.50 8.33 10.16
CA THR A 73 16.36 9.16 8.97
C THR A 73 14.89 9.40 8.71
N THR A 74 14.50 10.66 8.67
CA THR A 74 13.17 11.09 8.28
C THR A 74 12.95 10.84 6.79
N VAL A 75 11.94 10.05 6.43
CA VAL A 75 11.53 9.79 5.04
C VAL A 75 10.08 10.24 4.82
N THR A 76 9.83 10.91 3.70
CA THR A 76 8.48 11.35 3.31
C THR A 76 7.93 10.40 2.24
N GLN A 77 6.67 10.02 2.38
CA GLN A 77 5.93 9.16 1.47
C GLN A 77 4.53 9.71 1.26
N GLY A 78 3.90 9.36 0.14
CA GLY A 78 2.55 9.75 -0.18
C GLY A 78 1.74 8.62 -0.80
N ALA A 79 0.46 8.89 -1.01
CA ALA A 79 -0.45 7.97 -1.68
C ALA A 79 -1.31 8.77 -2.67
N ILE A 80 -1.38 8.31 -3.91
CA ILE A 80 -2.31 8.83 -4.92
C ILE A 80 -3.42 7.80 -5.10
N GLN A 81 -4.67 8.25 -5.13
CA GLN A 81 -5.83 7.40 -5.32
C GLN A 81 -6.59 7.77 -6.58
N TYR A 82 -7.18 6.77 -7.23
CA TYR A 82 -8.13 6.95 -8.31
C TYR A 82 -9.21 5.88 -8.24
N THR A 83 -10.40 6.21 -8.75
CA THR A 83 -11.53 5.28 -8.79
C THR A 83 -11.68 4.72 -10.20
N ASN A 84 -11.57 3.40 -10.33
CA ASN A 84 -12.00 2.69 -11.53
C ASN A 84 -13.49 2.39 -11.40
N GLU A 85 -14.31 3.19 -12.08
CA GLU A 85 -15.79 3.09 -12.05
C GLU A 85 -16.34 1.78 -12.64
N SER A 86 -15.53 1.04 -13.40
CA SER A 86 -15.93 -0.18 -14.10
C SER A 86 -15.04 -1.37 -13.77
N ALA A 87 -14.60 -1.48 -12.51
CA ALA A 87 -13.82 -2.61 -12.07
C ALA A 87 -14.68 -3.89 -12.04
N GLN A 88 -14.14 -4.98 -12.58
CA GLN A 88 -14.80 -6.27 -12.56
C GLN A 88 -14.52 -7.01 -11.25
N TYR A 89 -15.58 -7.61 -10.71
CA TYR A 89 -15.56 -8.44 -9.52
C TYR A 89 -16.15 -9.81 -9.82
N ALA A 90 -15.73 -10.80 -9.04
CA ALA A 90 -16.27 -12.14 -9.11
C ALA A 90 -16.42 -12.73 -7.70
N ALA A 91 -17.45 -13.56 -7.53
CA ALA A 91 -17.66 -14.38 -6.35
C ALA A 91 -17.99 -15.80 -6.77
N SER A 92 -17.75 -16.77 -5.88
CA SER A 92 -18.13 -18.16 -6.09
C SER A 92 -18.99 -18.61 -4.92
N PHE A 93 -20.15 -19.21 -5.21
CA PHE A 93 -20.95 -19.88 -4.20
C PHE A 93 -20.90 -21.39 -4.43
N GLU A 94 -20.52 -22.14 -3.41
CA GLU A 94 -20.49 -23.59 -3.47
C GLU A 94 -21.91 -24.15 -3.47
N ASN A 95 -22.12 -25.26 -4.18
CA ASN A 95 -23.35 -25.99 -4.12
C ASN A 95 -23.58 -26.53 -2.70
N ASN A 96 -24.82 -26.50 -2.25
CA ASN A 96 -25.27 -26.87 -0.91
C ASN A 96 -24.72 -25.97 0.21
N SER A 97 -24.12 -24.82 -0.13
CA SER A 97 -23.71 -23.82 0.85
C SER A 97 -24.83 -22.82 1.13
N THR A 98 -24.84 -22.26 2.34
CA THR A 98 -25.71 -21.14 2.71
C THR A 98 -24.97 -19.83 2.47
N GLN A 99 -25.58 -18.94 1.69
CA GLN A 99 -25.04 -17.65 1.30
C GLN A 99 -26.00 -16.54 1.69
N THR A 100 -25.46 -15.36 1.99
CA THR A 100 -26.28 -14.16 2.22
C THR A 100 -26.42 -13.38 0.92
N VAL A 101 -27.66 -13.27 0.42
CA VAL A 101 -28.03 -12.51 -0.77
C VAL A 101 -29.19 -11.61 -0.39
N ASP A 102 -29.08 -10.30 -0.67
CA ASP A 102 -30.05 -9.28 -0.27
C ASP A 102 -30.48 -9.35 1.20
N GLN A 103 -29.50 -9.54 2.10
CA GLN A 103 -29.69 -9.66 3.56
C GLN A 103 -30.46 -10.91 4.01
N GLN A 104 -30.86 -11.80 3.09
CA GLN A 104 -31.50 -13.07 3.38
C GLN A 104 -30.53 -14.23 3.20
N GLN A 105 -30.70 -15.31 3.98
CA GLN A 105 -29.90 -16.52 3.85
C GLN A 105 -30.55 -17.48 2.87
N TRP A 106 -29.76 -17.93 1.89
CA TRP A 106 -30.17 -18.85 0.83
C TRP A 106 -29.22 -20.03 0.77
N GLN A 107 -29.78 -21.23 0.77
CA GLN A 107 -29.07 -22.44 0.38
C GLN A 107 -29.00 -22.50 -1.15
N VAL A 108 -27.80 -22.66 -1.69
CA VAL A 108 -27.57 -22.78 -3.13
C VAL A 108 -27.73 -24.23 -3.55
N LEU A 109 -28.62 -24.51 -4.49
CA LEU A 109 -28.91 -25.85 -4.99
C LEU A 109 -28.75 -25.87 -6.51
N VAL A 110 -27.65 -26.44 -7.00
CA VAL A 110 -27.41 -26.64 -8.43
C VAL A 110 -28.31 -27.77 -8.94
N ASP A 111 -28.96 -27.54 -10.08
CA ASP A 111 -29.73 -28.55 -10.79
C ASP A 111 -28.77 -29.49 -11.52
N ARG A 112 -28.50 -30.65 -10.92
CA ARG A 112 -27.56 -31.66 -11.43
C ARG A 112 -28.15 -32.60 -12.48
N ASN A 113 -29.21 -32.16 -13.18
CA ASN A 113 -29.78 -32.93 -14.28
C ASN A 113 -28.87 -32.87 -15.52
N GLY A 114 -27.88 -33.77 -15.58
CA GLY A 114 -26.94 -33.91 -16.68
C GLY A 114 -25.50 -33.62 -16.29
N ASP A 115 -24.58 -33.76 -17.24
CA ASP A 115 -23.13 -33.61 -16.99
C ASP A 115 -22.69 -32.13 -16.91
N ASP A 116 -23.50 -31.21 -17.46
CA ASP A 116 -23.20 -29.78 -17.57
C ASP A 116 -24.39 -28.93 -17.05
N PRO A 117 -24.47 -28.72 -15.73
CA PRO A 117 -25.62 -28.05 -15.13
C PRO A 117 -25.58 -26.55 -15.46
N THR A 118 -26.68 -26.02 -15.97
CA THR A 118 -26.81 -24.59 -16.32
C THR A 118 -27.83 -23.86 -15.47
N ARG A 119 -28.43 -24.56 -14.49
CA ARG A 119 -29.54 -24.05 -13.67
C ARG A 119 -29.27 -24.29 -12.20
N LEU A 120 -29.84 -23.43 -11.37
CA LEU A 120 -29.78 -23.53 -9.93
C LEU A 120 -31.06 -23.01 -9.29
N THR A 121 -31.23 -23.30 -8.01
CA THR A 121 -32.27 -22.74 -7.16
C THR A 121 -31.64 -22.25 -5.87
N PHE A 122 -31.93 -21.00 -5.51
CA PHE A 122 -31.75 -20.50 -4.16
C PHE A 122 -32.99 -20.89 -3.36
N ARG A 123 -32.79 -21.62 -2.27
CA ARG A 123 -33.84 -22.02 -1.32
C ARG A 123 -33.60 -21.29 -0.01
N GLU A 124 -34.63 -20.64 0.51
CA GLU A 124 -34.53 -19.90 1.77
C GLU A 124 -34.02 -20.81 2.90
N SER A 125 -33.02 -20.32 3.64
CA SER A 125 -32.50 -20.99 4.82
C SER A 125 -33.29 -20.54 6.05
N ILE A 126 -34.23 -21.36 6.49
CA ILE A 126 -35.05 -21.09 7.66
C ILE A 126 -34.28 -21.43 8.93
N ASN A 127 -34.15 -20.46 9.83
CA ASN A 127 -33.60 -20.69 11.18
C ASN A 127 -34.66 -21.34 12.08
N GLN A 128 -34.80 -22.65 11.97
CA GLN A 128 -35.78 -23.42 12.75
C GLN A 128 -35.57 -23.27 14.26
N THR A 129 -34.33 -23.23 14.73
CA THR A 129 -34.02 -23.04 16.17
C THR A 129 -34.57 -21.73 16.68
N ALA A 130 -34.39 -20.62 15.96
CA ALA A 130 -34.95 -19.32 16.36
C ALA A 130 -36.49 -19.33 16.39
N ILE A 131 -37.14 -20.06 15.48
CA ILE A 131 -38.60 -20.22 15.48
C ILE A 131 -39.07 -21.00 16.71
N LEU A 132 -38.37 -22.08 17.07
CA LEU A 132 -38.69 -22.87 18.25
C LEU A 132 -38.44 -22.09 19.55
N GLU A 133 -37.34 -21.35 19.66
CA GLU A 133 -37.02 -20.52 20.83
C GLU A 133 -38.03 -19.37 21.04
N ALA A 134 -38.67 -18.90 19.98
CA ALA A 134 -39.67 -17.84 20.05
C ALA A 134 -41.06 -18.31 20.52
N ASP A 135 -41.38 -19.61 20.43
CA ASP A 135 -42.66 -20.17 20.90
C ASP A 135 -42.49 -20.89 22.25
N PRO A 136 -42.97 -20.31 23.37
CA PRO A 136 -42.80 -20.90 24.69
C PRO A 136 -43.60 -22.20 24.93
N ASN A 137 -44.48 -22.60 23.99
CA ASN A 137 -45.30 -23.79 24.13
C ASN A 137 -44.69 -25.03 23.46
N VAL A 138 -43.56 -24.88 22.78
CA VAL A 138 -42.88 -25.99 22.08
C VAL A 138 -41.48 -26.25 22.64
N SER A 139 -40.95 -27.43 22.34
CA SER A 139 -39.56 -27.80 22.59
C SER A 139 -38.61 -27.00 21.69
N THR A 140 -37.43 -26.66 22.21
CA THR A 140 -36.35 -25.98 21.46
C THR A 140 -35.64 -26.89 20.46
N GLU A 141 -35.91 -28.20 20.53
CA GLU A 141 -35.39 -29.22 19.61
C GLU A 141 -36.53 -30.06 19.05
N THR A 142 -36.38 -30.49 17.81
CA THR A 142 -37.25 -31.46 17.16
C THR A 142 -36.92 -32.88 17.59
N VAL A 143 -37.87 -33.80 17.40
CA VAL A 143 -37.68 -35.23 17.62
C VAL A 143 -38.01 -36.00 16.35
N THR A 144 -37.28 -37.08 16.07
CA THR A 144 -37.55 -37.95 14.93
C THR A 144 -38.28 -39.21 15.38
N GLN A 145 -39.42 -39.51 14.77
CA GLN A 145 -40.18 -40.74 14.98
C GLN A 145 -40.62 -41.30 13.63
N ASP A 146 -40.46 -42.62 13.41
CA ASP A 146 -40.86 -43.29 12.17
C ASP A 146 -40.29 -42.61 10.88
N SER A 147 -39.07 -42.08 10.97
CA SER A 147 -38.38 -41.32 9.91
C SER A 147 -39.01 -39.97 9.54
N GLU A 148 -39.91 -39.46 10.36
CA GLU A 148 -40.50 -38.13 10.24
C GLU A 148 -40.09 -37.25 11.43
N GLU A 149 -39.91 -35.96 11.18
CA GLU A 149 -39.48 -34.99 12.18
C GLU A 149 -40.70 -34.28 12.77
N TYR A 150 -40.72 -34.11 14.09
CA TYR A 150 -41.82 -33.53 14.83
C TYR A 150 -41.34 -32.44 15.79
N VAL A 151 -42.18 -31.43 15.97
CA VAL A 151 -42.09 -30.43 17.03
C VAL A 151 -42.96 -30.88 18.19
N VAL A 152 -42.40 -30.91 19.40
CA VAL A 152 -43.13 -31.31 20.62
C VAL A 152 -43.79 -30.09 21.24
N ARG A 153 -45.11 -30.07 21.32
CA ARG A 153 -45.91 -29.03 21.98
C ARG A 153 -46.42 -29.50 23.34
N ASN A 154 -46.38 -28.64 24.35
CA ASN A 154 -46.87 -28.89 25.71
C ASN A 154 -46.35 -30.21 26.35
N GLY A 155 -45.20 -30.71 25.88
CA GLY A 155 -44.53 -31.90 26.40
C GLY A 155 -45.05 -33.25 25.91
N ASN A 156 -46.10 -33.31 25.08
CA ASN A 156 -46.67 -34.60 24.65
C ASN A 156 -47.40 -34.59 23.29
N GLU A 157 -47.74 -33.43 22.76
CA GLU A 157 -48.36 -33.31 21.43
C GLU A 157 -47.26 -33.26 20.36
N LEU A 158 -47.36 -34.11 19.33
CA LEU A 158 -46.43 -34.14 18.21
C LEU A 158 -47.05 -33.45 17.00
N ILE A 159 -46.34 -32.47 16.46
CA ILE A 159 -46.74 -31.73 15.27
C ILE A 159 -45.70 -32.01 14.19
N PRO A 160 -46.09 -32.48 12.99
CA PRO A 160 -45.14 -32.67 11.90
C PRO A 160 -44.35 -31.39 11.64
N ALA A 161 -43.02 -31.48 11.54
CA ALA A 161 -42.16 -30.32 11.34
C ALA A 161 -42.53 -29.54 10.07
N ALA A 162 -42.99 -30.25 9.02
CA ALA A 162 -43.46 -29.65 7.77
C ALA A 162 -44.78 -28.85 7.92
N GLU A 163 -45.58 -29.13 8.95
CA GLU A 163 -46.78 -28.34 9.26
C GLU A 163 -46.46 -27.17 10.20
N TYR A 164 -45.42 -27.29 11.02
CA TYR A 164 -45.03 -26.27 11.99
C TYR A 164 -44.14 -25.17 11.41
N PHE A 165 -43.10 -25.55 10.66
CA PHE A 165 -42.18 -24.59 10.05
C PHE A 165 -42.77 -24.02 8.76
N PRO A 166 -42.49 -22.75 8.43
CA PRO A 166 -42.91 -22.17 7.16
C PRO A 166 -42.29 -22.93 5.98
N GLU A 167 -42.99 -22.96 4.86
CA GLU A 167 -42.42 -23.48 3.61
C GLU A 167 -41.37 -22.48 3.09
N PRO A 168 -40.14 -22.92 2.79
CA PRO A 168 -39.07 -22.02 2.37
C PRO A 168 -39.35 -21.44 0.98
N GLU A 169 -39.09 -20.14 0.82
CA GLU A 169 -39.13 -19.52 -0.50
C GLU A 169 -38.07 -20.16 -1.43
N THR A 170 -38.37 -20.21 -2.73
CA THR A 170 -37.41 -20.67 -3.74
C THR A 170 -37.34 -19.68 -4.90
N GLN A 171 -36.12 -19.48 -5.41
CA GLN A 171 -35.84 -18.66 -6.58
C GLN A 171 -34.92 -19.43 -7.52
N SER A 172 -35.40 -19.72 -8.73
CA SER A 172 -34.63 -20.43 -9.73
C SER A 172 -33.96 -19.48 -10.71
N TYR A 173 -32.72 -19.80 -11.05
CA TYR A 173 -31.90 -19.05 -11.99
C TYR A 173 -31.20 -19.99 -12.98
N ALA A 174 -30.75 -19.43 -14.09
CA ALA A 174 -29.88 -20.07 -15.06
C ALA A 174 -28.59 -19.26 -15.29
N GLU A 175 -27.61 -19.88 -15.94
CA GLU A 175 -26.47 -19.15 -16.49
C GLU A 175 -26.94 -18.00 -17.38
N GLY A 176 -26.32 -16.83 -17.20
CA GLY A 176 -26.68 -15.58 -17.88
C GLY A 176 -27.74 -14.75 -17.16
N ASP A 177 -28.47 -15.32 -16.19
CA ASP A 177 -29.43 -14.55 -15.40
C ASP A 177 -28.73 -13.57 -14.46
N THR A 178 -29.49 -12.55 -14.04
CA THR A 178 -29.00 -11.52 -13.11
C THR A 178 -29.75 -11.54 -11.80
N LEU A 179 -29.05 -11.26 -10.71
CA LEU A 179 -29.58 -11.11 -9.36
C LEU A 179 -28.95 -9.90 -8.66
N ALA A 180 -29.58 -9.40 -7.61
CA ALA A 180 -28.99 -8.36 -6.76
C ALA A 180 -28.06 -9.01 -5.73
N TYR A 181 -26.81 -8.54 -5.67
CA TYR A 181 -25.81 -9.03 -4.73
C TYR A 181 -24.89 -7.90 -4.30
N GLN A 182 -24.75 -7.71 -2.99
CA GLN A 182 -23.96 -6.61 -2.39
C GLN A 182 -24.30 -5.22 -2.96
N GLY A 183 -25.58 -4.99 -3.29
CA GLY A 183 -26.05 -3.73 -3.89
C GLY A 183 -25.74 -3.57 -5.37
N ASN A 184 -25.23 -4.60 -6.05
CA ASN A 184 -24.91 -4.59 -7.48
C ASN A 184 -25.80 -5.55 -8.27
N THR A 185 -26.11 -5.18 -9.52
CA THR A 185 -26.65 -6.13 -10.50
C THR A 185 -25.55 -7.11 -10.91
N THR A 186 -25.73 -8.37 -10.56
CA THR A 186 -24.73 -9.41 -10.66
C THR A 186 -25.20 -10.50 -11.60
N THR A 187 -24.36 -10.90 -12.55
CA THR A 187 -24.67 -11.95 -13.53
C THR A 187 -24.14 -13.30 -13.04
N ILE A 188 -24.94 -14.34 -13.18
CA ILE A 188 -24.49 -15.73 -13.02
C ILE A 188 -23.72 -16.10 -14.28
N LYS A 189 -22.40 -16.12 -14.19
CA LYS A 189 -21.52 -16.35 -15.33
C LYS A 189 -21.41 -17.82 -15.71
N THR A 190 -21.30 -18.68 -14.71
CA THR A 190 -21.09 -20.12 -14.89
C THR A 190 -21.72 -20.88 -13.74
N VAL A 191 -22.33 -22.02 -14.04
CA VAL A 191 -22.89 -22.98 -13.09
C VAL A 191 -22.16 -24.29 -13.33
N THR A 192 -21.71 -24.91 -12.25
CA THR A 192 -21.04 -26.22 -12.27
C THR A 192 -21.67 -27.10 -11.20
N ASN A 193 -21.38 -28.40 -11.22
CA ASN A 193 -21.89 -29.33 -10.21
C ASN A 193 -21.47 -28.99 -8.77
N GLU A 194 -20.40 -28.21 -8.62
CA GLU A 194 -19.77 -27.89 -7.34
C GLU A 194 -19.99 -26.44 -6.91
N SER A 195 -20.14 -25.51 -7.85
CA SER A 195 -20.25 -24.08 -7.53
C SER A 195 -20.86 -23.26 -8.67
N ILE A 196 -21.30 -22.05 -8.35
CA ILE A 196 -21.69 -21.03 -9.32
C ILE A 196 -20.72 -19.87 -9.25
N GLN A 197 -20.38 -19.28 -10.40
CA GLN A 197 -19.60 -18.07 -10.51
C GLN A 197 -20.51 -16.87 -10.78
N LEU A 198 -20.41 -15.87 -9.92
CA LEU A 198 -21.08 -14.59 -10.05
C LEU A 198 -20.07 -13.54 -10.53
N VAL A 199 -20.49 -12.65 -11.41
CA VAL A 199 -19.69 -11.50 -11.86
C VAL A 199 -20.49 -10.23 -11.89
N TRP A 200 -19.87 -9.12 -11.49
CA TRP A 200 -20.48 -7.80 -11.56
C TRP A 200 -19.42 -6.72 -11.79
N THR A 201 -19.89 -5.53 -12.15
CA THR A 201 -19.05 -4.34 -12.31
C THR A 201 -19.41 -3.34 -11.23
N ALA A 202 -18.42 -2.82 -10.52
CA ALA A 202 -18.60 -1.82 -9.47
C ALA A 202 -17.37 -0.90 -9.37
N PRO A 203 -17.49 0.29 -8.77
CA PRO A 203 -16.36 1.17 -8.54
C PRO A 203 -15.30 0.54 -7.61
N ARG A 204 -14.01 0.70 -7.96
CA ARG A 204 -12.87 0.32 -7.12
C ARG A 204 -11.91 1.49 -6.94
N THR A 205 -11.68 1.89 -5.70
CA THR A 205 -10.57 2.79 -5.36
C THR A 205 -9.26 2.02 -5.41
N ASN A 206 -8.31 2.51 -6.21
CA ASN A 206 -6.94 2.00 -6.30
C ASN A 206 -5.99 3.03 -5.67
N THR A 207 -4.90 2.54 -5.10
CA THR A 207 -3.85 3.36 -4.48
C THR A 207 -2.53 3.14 -5.21
N ILE A 208 -1.81 4.22 -5.47
CA ILE A 208 -0.43 4.25 -5.94
C ILE A 208 0.40 4.79 -4.77
N ASP A 209 1.25 3.94 -4.20
CA ASP A 209 2.19 4.36 -3.16
C ASP A 209 3.33 5.16 -3.78
N VAL A 210 3.70 6.27 -3.14
CA VAL A 210 4.64 7.25 -3.67
C VAL A 210 5.81 7.43 -2.68
N GLY A 211 7.01 7.01 -3.09
CA GLY A 211 8.24 7.23 -2.33
C GLY A 211 9.02 8.46 -2.78
N HIS A 212 9.90 8.97 -1.91
CA HIS A 212 10.71 10.15 -2.22
C HIS A 212 11.81 9.85 -3.24
N ASN A 213 11.79 10.59 -4.36
CA ASN A 213 12.62 10.40 -5.54
C ASN A 213 12.43 9.04 -6.24
N ASP A 214 11.25 8.46 -6.13
CA ASP A 214 10.90 7.20 -6.80
C ASP A 214 10.14 7.44 -8.11
N ASN A 215 10.28 6.49 -9.04
CA ASN A 215 9.50 6.49 -10.26
C ASN A 215 8.13 5.85 -9.97
N ILE A 216 7.07 6.58 -10.28
CA ILE A 216 5.69 6.10 -10.21
C ILE A 216 5.04 6.13 -11.59
N THR A 217 4.11 5.22 -11.82
CA THR A 217 3.26 5.24 -13.01
C THR A 217 1.87 5.71 -12.62
N VAL A 218 1.42 6.79 -13.25
CA VAL A 218 0.06 7.33 -13.11
C VAL A 218 -0.57 7.32 -14.49
N GLY A 219 -1.66 6.58 -14.64
CA GLY A 219 -2.23 6.29 -15.97
C GLY A 219 -1.21 5.55 -16.85
N ASP A 220 -0.96 6.08 -18.05
CA ASP A 220 0.04 5.55 -19.00
C ASP A 220 1.38 6.29 -18.93
N GLU A 221 1.54 7.22 -17.98
CA GLU A 221 2.72 8.08 -17.88
C GLU A 221 3.55 7.74 -16.64
N THR A 222 4.87 7.84 -16.77
CA THR A 222 5.81 7.65 -15.67
C THR A 222 6.35 8.99 -15.20
N TYR A 223 6.31 9.22 -13.89
CA TYR A 223 6.81 10.42 -13.23
C TYR A 223 7.86 10.05 -12.20
N LEU A 224 8.83 10.94 -11.98
CA LEU A 224 9.61 10.98 -10.76
C LEU A 224 8.81 11.75 -9.70
N ALA A 225 8.58 11.12 -8.55
CA ALA A 225 7.97 11.76 -7.41
C ALA A 225 9.03 12.37 -6.51
N HIS A 226 8.90 13.65 -6.18
CA HIS A 226 9.80 14.38 -5.31
C HIS A 226 9.01 15.08 -4.21
N PHE A 227 9.51 15.05 -2.98
CA PHE A 227 8.90 15.76 -1.85
C PHE A 227 9.84 16.88 -1.40
N PRO A 228 9.66 18.13 -1.86
CA PRO A 228 10.48 19.25 -1.39
C PRO A 228 10.18 19.63 0.06
N SER A 229 9.02 19.20 0.59
CA SER A 229 8.61 19.35 1.99
C SER A 229 7.76 18.17 2.46
N ASP A 230 7.39 18.16 3.74
CA ASP A 230 6.51 17.14 4.36
C ASP A 230 5.04 17.21 3.92
N SER A 231 4.69 18.17 3.06
CA SER A 231 3.32 18.50 2.66
C SER A 231 3.15 18.75 1.17
N THR A 232 4.25 18.70 0.40
CA THR A 232 4.26 18.97 -1.03
C THR A 232 4.79 17.75 -1.79
N LEU A 233 4.04 17.29 -2.78
CA LEU A 233 4.42 16.29 -3.76
C LEU A 233 4.60 16.98 -5.12
N GLN A 234 5.81 16.89 -5.67
CA GLN A 234 6.10 17.26 -7.04
C GLN A 234 6.18 16.00 -7.91
N LEU A 235 5.49 16.01 -9.04
CA LEU A 235 5.63 14.99 -10.08
C LEU A 235 6.30 15.61 -11.29
N THR A 236 7.39 15.01 -11.77
CA THR A 236 8.14 15.53 -12.92
C THR A 236 8.56 14.43 -13.88
N GLN A 237 8.57 14.76 -15.16
CA GLN A 237 9.16 13.91 -16.21
C GLN A 237 10.59 14.34 -16.56
N ASN A 238 11.15 15.33 -15.87
CA ASN A 238 12.51 15.82 -16.10
C ASN A 238 13.56 14.93 -15.42
N PHE A 239 13.60 13.67 -15.85
CA PHE A 239 14.57 12.68 -15.36
C PHE A 239 16.02 13.10 -15.64
N GLU A 240 16.27 13.84 -16.72
CA GLU A 240 17.61 14.33 -17.05
C GLU A 240 18.12 15.31 -15.99
N SER A 241 17.31 16.31 -15.60
CA SER A 241 17.65 17.25 -14.54
C SER A 241 17.96 16.53 -13.23
N TYR A 242 17.13 15.55 -12.84
CA TYR A 242 17.38 14.75 -11.64
C TYR A 242 18.75 14.06 -11.68
N GLN A 243 19.12 13.42 -12.79
CA GLN A 243 20.41 12.75 -12.92
C GLN A 243 21.58 13.73 -12.91
N GLN A 244 21.44 14.91 -13.53
CA GLN A 244 22.46 15.96 -13.48
C GLN A 244 22.70 16.47 -12.05
N GLN A 245 21.62 16.68 -11.28
CA GLN A 245 21.70 17.10 -9.88
C GLN A 245 22.31 16.01 -8.99
N LYS A 246 21.98 14.73 -9.20
CA LYS A 246 22.67 13.61 -8.54
C LYS A 246 24.17 13.60 -8.81
N ALA A 247 24.57 13.76 -10.07
CA ALA A 247 25.98 13.83 -10.42
C ALA A 247 26.68 15.06 -9.79
N ALA A 248 25.98 16.19 -9.64
CA ALA A 248 26.49 17.36 -8.93
C ALA A 248 26.70 17.09 -7.43
N MET A 249 25.75 16.41 -6.77
CA MET A 249 25.90 15.97 -5.38
C MET A 249 27.09 15.03 -5.16
N GLU A 250 27.28 14.05 -6.05
CA GLU A 250 28.43 13.13 -5.99
C GLU A 250 29.76 13.86 -6.18
N ARG A 251 29.82 14.81 -7.12
CA ARG A 251 31.01 15.66 -7.31
C ARG A 251 31.28 16.52 -6.10
N TYR A 252 30.25 17.13 -5.50
CA TYR A 252 30.40 17.94 -4.29
C TYR A 252 30.98 17.10 -3.14
N GLN A 253 30.45 15.90 -2.90
CA GLN A 253 30.98 15.00 -1.87
C GLN A 253 32.43 14.61 -2.15
N THR A 254 32.76 14.31 -3.41
CA THR A 254 34.12 13.97 -3.82
C THR A 254 35.10 15.14 -3.57
N GLN A 255 34.72 16.36 -3.94
CA GLN A 255 35.52 17.57 -3.72
C GLN A 255 35.69 17.87 -2.24
N LYS A 256 34.61 17.76 -1.45
CA LYS A 256 34.64 17.93 0.01
C LYS A 256 35.59 16.94 0.67
N ASN A 257 35.54 15.65 0.28
CA ASN A 257 36.46 14.63 0.78
C ASN A 257 37.92 14.94 0.40
N GLY A 258 38.15 15.42 -0.83
CA GLY A 258 39.47 15.86 -1.27
C GLY A 258 40.03 17.03 -0.45
N LEU A 259 39.22 18.06 -0.20
CA LEU A 259 39.59 19.22 0.62
C LEU A 259 39.86 18.83 2.08
N TRP A 260 39.11 17.86 2.63
CA TRP A 260 39.39 17.30 3.95
C TRP A 260 40.75 16.60 3.97
N GLY A 261 41.05 15.82 2.93
CA GLY A 261 42.36 15.20 2.74
C GLY A 261 43.50 16.22 2.75
N VAL A 262 43.36 17.33 2.00
CA VAL A 262 44.36 18.41 1.97
C VAL A 262 44.51 19.08 3.35
N SER A 263 43.40 19.35 4.04
CA SER A 263 43.41 19.98 5.36
C SER A 263 44.12 19.12 6.40
N ILE A 264 43.81 17.83 6.44
CA ILE A 264 44.44 16.85 7.35
C ILE A 264 45.92 16.66 7.02
N ALA A 265 46.27 16.45 5.74
CA ALA A 265 47.66 16.26 5.33
C ALA A 265 48.52 17.48 5.63
N SER A 266 47.99 18.69 5.45
CA SER A 266 48.67 19.94 5.79
C SER A 266 48.90 20.06 7.30
N GLY A 267 47.88 19.77 8.11
CA GLY A 267 48.00 19.75 9.58
C GLY A 267 49.03 18.74 10.09
N LEU A 268 48.99 17.51 9.58
CA LEU A 268 49.97 16.46 9.92
C LEU A 268 51.39 16.88 9.51
N THR A 269 51.54 17.47 8.33
CA THR A 269 52.84 17.96 7.84
C THR A 269 53.39 19.06 8.74
N VAL A 270 52.55 19.98 9.22
CA VAL A 270 52.94 21.00 10.21
C VAL A 270 53.43 20.34 11.50
N VAL A 271 52.69 19.34 12.03
CA VAL A 271 53.09 18.59 13.23
C VAL A 271 54.44 17.89 13.03
N PHE A 272 54.64 17.21 11.90
CA PHE A 272 55.92 16.55 11.58
C PHE A 272 57.07 17.54 11.39
N LEU A 273 56.85 18.65 10.69
CA LEU A 273 57.88 19.68 10.49
C LEU A 273 58.31 20.30 11.82
N ILE A 274 57.38 20.57 12.72
CA ILE A 274 57.68 21.04 14.08
C ILE A 274 58.42 19.93 14.85
N GLY A 275 57.89 18.70 14.85
CA GLY A 275 58.53 17.56 15.52
C GLY A 275 59.99 17.38 15.10
N PHE A 276 60.27 17.35 13.80
CA PHE A 276 61.63 17.18 13.28
C PHE A 276 62.53 18.39 13.49
N ALA A 277 62.01 19.62 13.41
CA ALA A 277 62.81 20.82 13.65
C ALA A 277 63.27 20.98 15.11
N TYR A 278 62.55 20.33 16.05
CA TYR A 278 62.77 20.41 17.49
C TYR A 278 63.11 19.06 18.14
N LEU A 279 63.36 18.00 17.36
CA LEU A 279 63.94 16.77 17.87
C LEU A 279 65.28 17.09 18.58
N PRO A 280 65.52 16.60 19.82
CA PRO A 280 66.78 16.82 20.49
C PRO A 280 67.91 16.17 19.68
N SER A 281 68.94 16.95 19.34
CA SER A 281 70.10 16.44 18.63
C SER A 281 70.81 15.42 19.52
N ARG A 282 70.93 14.17 19.05
CA ARG A 282 71.83 13.21 19.67
C ARG A 282 73.26 13.53 19.21
N TYR A 283 73.85 14.52 19.87
CA TYR A 283 75.29 14.68 20.04
C TYR A 283 75.53 15.07 21.50
#